data_AF-X6MMU4-F1
#
_entry.id   AF-X6MMU4-F1
#
_cell.length_a   1.000
_cell.length_b   1.000
_cell.length_c   1.000
_cell.angle_alpha   90.00
_cell.angle_beta   90.00
_cell.angle_gamma   90.00
#
_symmetry.space_group_name_H-M   'P 1'
#
loop_
_entity.id
_entity.type
_entity.pdbx_description
1 polymer ?
#
loop_
_entity_poly.entity_id
_entity_poly.type
_entity_poly.pdbx_seq_one_letter_code
_entity_poly.pdbx_strand_id
1 'polypeptide(L)'
;MLKYFLFCFVLFAFDEKCNKAMKWWNEREQKDKTEIIERFKTLSNKQLGVWLLNEHKWKNEITKDDIDSICFSIALITINEDKKEEKELTAYVQVDKRKKLIKMKKLTFEELFRQIHNCLEWEDIQKMRNEHVKLDLINMKDNIIESDNDVKREFKKNQPSFKIIWTPLQPMIIGKTKTIKNAL
;
A
#
# COMPACT_ATOMS: atom_id res chain seq x y z
N MET A 1 -7.26 0.74 -10.58
CA MET A 1 -6.06 0.57 -11.43
C MET A 1 -5.36 1.90 -11.73
N LEU A 2 -6.04 2.94 -12.26
CA LEU A 2 -5.43 4.26 -12.53
C LEU A 2 -4.84 4.97 -11.30
N LYS A 3 -5.44 4.86 -10.11
CA LYS A 3 -4.93 5.50 -8.88
C LYS A 3 -3.60 4.90 -8.38
N TYR A 4 -3.38 3.61 -8.62
CA TYR A 4 -2.16 2.90 -8.26
C TYR A 4 -1.04 3.14 -9.28
N PHE A 5 -1.39 3.26 -10.56
CA PHE A 5 -0.45 3.72 -11.57
C PHE A 5 0.03 5.14 -11.26
N LEU A 6 -0.85 6.04 -10.82
CA LEU A 6 -0.48 7.40 -10.40
C LEU A 6 0.42 7.41 -9.16
N PHE A 7 0.17 6.53 -8.17
CA PHE A 7 0.99 6.44 -6.95
C PHE A 7 2.40 5.86 -7.23
N CYS A 8 2.51 4.86 -8.11
CA CYS A 8 3.80 4.34 -8.56
C CYS A 8 4.51 5.31 -9.50
N PHE A 9 3.80 6.06 -10.36
CA PHE A 9 4.39 7.05 -11.25
C PHE A 9 4.90 8.27 -10.49
N VAL A 10 4.24 8.68 -9.39
CA VAL A 10 4.74 9.75 -8.50
C VAL A 10 6.00 9.31 -7.75
N LEU A 11 6.12 8.03 -7.36
CA LEU A 11 7.34 7.49 -6.74
C LEU A 11 8.49 7.29 -7.73
N PHE A 12 8.20 7.03 -9.02
CA PHE A 12 9.22 6.80 -10.06
C PHE A 12 9.68 8.10 -10.76
N ALA A 13 8.87 9.17 -10.73
CA ALA A 13 9.15 10.42 -11.47
C ALA A 13 9.94 11.49 -10.67
N PHE A 14 10.33 11.23 -9.42
CA PHE A 14 10.89 12.24 -8.51
C PHE A 14 12.29 11.90 -7.97
N ASP A 15 13.08 11.18 -8.75
CA ASP A 15 14.29 10.51 -8.25
C ASP A 15 15.37 11.47 -7.72
N GLU A 16 15.81 12.48 -8.47
CA GLU A 16 17.00 13.25 -8.06
C GLU A 16 16.77 14.26 -6.91
N LYS A 17 15.69 15.06 -6.99
CA LYS A 17 15.42 16.11 -5.99
C LYS A 17 14.96 15.54 -4.64
N CYS A 18 14.16 14.46 -4.64
CA CYS A 18 13.79 13.78 -3.40
C CYS A 18 15.00 13.07 -2.77
N ASN A 19 15.92 12.52 -3.57
CA ASN A 19 17.18 11.96 -3.05
C ASN A 19 18.04 13.04 -2.37
N LYS A 20 18.16 14.24 -2.97
CA LYS A 20 18.85 15.38 -2.34
C LYS A 20 18.17 15.79 -1.03
N ALA A 21 16.85 15.95 -1.01
CA ALA A 21 16.10 16.31 0.19
C ALA A 21 16.22 15.25 1.29
N MET A 22 16.22 13.97 0.93
CA MET A 22 16.37 12.86 1.87
C MET A 22 17.79 12.80 2.46
N LYS A 23 18.82 13.03 1.63
CA LYS A 23 20.20 13.14 2.09
C LYS A 23 20.36 14.31 3.06
N TRP A 24 19.87 15.49 2.67
CA TRP A 24 19.87 16.68 3.51
C TRP A 24 19.17 16.44 4.84
N TRP A 25 18.02 15.76 4.84
CA TRP A 25 17.29 15.38 6.04
C TRP A 25 18.11 14.44 6.93
N ASN A 26 18.69 13.38 6.36
CA ASN A 26 19.42 12.37 7.11
C ASN A 26 20.63 12.94 7.87
N GLU A 27 21.30 13.94 7.30
CA GLU A 27 22.44 14.63 7.89
C GLU A 27 22.08 15.50 9.11
N ARG A 28 20.80 15.67 9.45
CA ARG A 28 20.37 16.53 10.56
C ARG A 28 20.33 15.87 11.92
N GLU A 29 20.69 16.68 12.91
CA GLU A 29 20.55 16.34 14.31
C GLU A 29 19.07 16.12 14.65
N GLN A 30 18.80 15.23 15.61
CA GLN A 30 17.44 14.89 16.01
C GLN A 30 16.66 16.11 16.54
N LYS A 31 17.37 17.03 17.20
CA LYS A 31 16.78 18.30 17.69
C LYS A 31 16.26 19.16 16.54
N ASP A 32 17.06 19.34 15.50
CA ASP A 32 16.67 20.12 14.34
C ASP A 32 15.53 19.43 13.56
N LYS A 33 15.59 18.10 13.39
CA LYS A 33 14.51 17.32 12.76
C LYS A 33 13.18 17.52 13.49
N THR A 34 13.22 17.49 14.83
CA THR A 34 12.04 17.69 15.67
C THR A 34 11.46 19.10 15.50
N GLU A 35 12.31 20.14 15.52
CA GLU A 35 11.90 21.52 15.30
C GLU A 35 11.26 21.71 13.92
N ILE A 36 11.86 21.13 12.87
CA ILE A 36 11.33 21.20 11.50
C ILE A 36 9.96 20.52 11.41
N ILE A 37 9.78 19.35 12.03
CA ILE A 37 8.49 18.65 12.05
C ILE A 37 7.42 19.45 12.79
N GLU A 38 7.76 20.04 13.93
CA GLU A 38 6.84 20.87 14.71
C GLU A 38 6.41 22.12 13.92
N ARG A 39 7.36 22.78 13.25
CA ARG A 39 7.10 23.88 12.33
C ARG A 39 6.26 23.45 11.14
N PHE A 40 6.51 22.28 10.57
CA PHE A 40 5.71 21.71 9.47
C PHE A 40 4.25 21.45 9.89
N LYS A 41 4.02 21.01 11.13
CA LYS A 41 2.66 20.81 11.67
C LYS A 41 1.92 22.12 11.96
N THR A 42 2.64 23.20 12.25
CA THR A 42 2.06 24.48 12.68
C THR A 42 1.96 25.53 11.58
N LEU A 43 2.83 25.48 10.57
CA LEU A 43 2.92 26.44 9.48
C LEU A 43 2.40 25.85 8.17
N SER A 44 1.90 26.70 7.27
CA SER A 44 1.67 26.29 5.88
C SER A 44 2.99 26.03 5.15
N ASN A 45 3.00 25.19 4.11
CA ASN A 45 4.21 24.89 3.32
C ASN A 45 4.93 26.16 2.82
N LYS A 46 4.17 27.21 2.44
CA LYS A 46 4.75 28.50 2.01
C LYS A 46 5.49 29.19 3.17
N GLN A 47 4.90 29.24 4.35
CA GLN A 47 5.51 29.84 5.54
C GLN A 47 6.71 29.04 6.02
N LEU A 48 6.61 27.71 5.99
CA LEU A 48 7.73 26.82 6.30
C LEU A 48 8.90 27.05 5.32
N GLY A 49 8.61 27.18 4.03
CA GLY A 49 9.62 27.49 3.02
C GLY A 49 10.34 28.81 3.28
N VAL A 50 9.60 29.87 3.62
CA VAL A 50 10.19 31.17 4.00
C VAL A 50 11.05 31.04 5.25
N TRP A 51 10.61 30.28 6.26
CA TRP A 51 11.38 30.06 7.47
C TRP A 51 12.69 29.28 7.19
N LEU A 52 12.60 28.17 6.45
CA LEU A 52 13.77 27.37 6.07
C LEU A 52 14.82 28.18 5.29
N LEU A 53 14.38 29.05 4.37
CA LEU A 53 15.28 29.88 3.57
C LEU A 53 15.91 31.04 4.35
N ASN A 54 15.26 31.52 5.41
CA ASN A 54 15.74 32.63 6.22
C ASN A 54 16.60 32.18 7.41
N GLU A 55 16.47 30.92 7.82
CA GLU A 55 17.20 30.40 8.95
C GLU A 55 18.68 30.19 8.61
N HIS A 56 19.56 30.84 9.40
CA HIS A 56 20.97 30.99 9.05
C HIS A 56 21.71 29.65 8.96
N LYS A 57 21.23 28.63 9.69
CA LYS A 57 21.79 27.28 9.69
C LYS A 57 21.73 26.60 8.32
N TRP A 58 20.73 26.94 7.49
CA TRP A 58 20.37 26.18 6.27
C TRP A 58 20.33 27.02 5.00
N LYS A 59 20.41 28.35 5.16
CA LYS A 59 20.26 29.35 4.09
C LYS A 59 21.12 29.09 2.85
N ASN A 60 22.28 28.44 3.01
CA ASN A 60 23.20 28.14 1.92
C ASN A 60 23.06 26.71 1.36
N GLU A 61 22.25 25.87 1.99
CA GLU A 61 22.12 24.44 1.66
C GLU A 61 20.81 24.13 0.93
N ILE A 62 19.79 24.95 1.17
CA ILE A 62 18.45 24.80 0.60
C ILE A 62 18.17 25.96 -0.34
N THR A 63 17.64 25.65 -1.51
CA THR A 63 17.10 26.62 -2.46
C THR A 63 15.57 26.57 -2.47
N LYS A 64 14.94 27.58 -3.08
CA LYS A 64 13.48 27.62 -3.24
C LYS A 64 12.94 26.36 -3.95
N ASP A 65 13.71 25.79 -4.87
CA ASP A 65 13.33 24.61 -5.65
C ASP A 65 13.36 23.31 -4.84
N ASP A 66 14.04 23.32 -3.69
CA ASP A 66 14.15 22.17 -2.79
C ASP A 66 12.96 22.10 -1.80
N ILE A 67 12.25 23.20 -1.57
CA ILE A 67 11.22 23.32 -0.53
C ILE A 67 10.08 22.31 -0.70
N ASP A 68 9.56 22.17 -1.92
CA ASP A 68 8.46 21.23 -2.20
C ASP A 68 8.90 19.79 -1.93
N SER A 69 10.14 19.45 -2.29
CA SER A 69 10.73 18.12 -2.05
C SER A 69 10.94 17.86 -0.55
N ILE A 70 11.39 18.86 0.20
CA ILE A 70 11.58 18.77 1.65
C ILE A 70 10.22 18.60 2.36
N CYS A 71 9.22 19.41 2.00
CA CYS A 71 7.89 19.31 2.58
C CYS A 71 7.26 17.93 2.30
N PHE A 72 7.44 17.40 1.09
CA PHE A 72 6.98 16.07 0.72
C PHE A 72 7.67 14.97 1.57
N SER A 73 8.99 15.04 1.74
CA SER A 73 9.74 14.08 2.57
C SER A 73 9.29 14.11 4.03
N ILE A 74 9.12 15.30 4.62
CA ILE A 74 8.65 15.45 6.00
C ILE A 74 7.22 14.90 6.15
N ALA A 75 6.34 15.17 5.19
CA ALA A 75 4.99 14.61 5.18
C ALA A 75 5.02 13.07 5.17
N LEU A 76 5.90 12.46 4.37
CA LEU A 76 6.04 11.01 4.32
C LEU A 76 6.55 10.43 5.65
N ILE A 77 7.50 11.11 6.29
CA ILE A 77 8.09 10.69 7.58
C ILE A 77 7.03 10.77 8.68
N THR A 78 6.33 11.90 8.81
CA THR A 78 5.30 12.12 9.83
C THR A 78 4.13 11.12 9.70
N ILE A 79 3.71 10.81 8.46
CA ILE A 79 2.73 9.75 8.19
C ILE A 79 3.20 8.36 8.67
N ASN A 80 4.50 8.12 8.73
CA ASN A 80 5.06 6.85 9.22
C ASN A 80 5.28 6.83 10.74
N GLU A 81 5.56 7.98 11.36
CA GLU A 81 5.71 8.11 12.81
C GLU A 81 4.39 8.03 13.57
N ASP A 82 3.30 8.59 13.02
CA ASP A 82 1.96 8.50 13.62
C ASP A 82 1.38 7.06 13.58
N LYS A 83 2.07 6.10 12.94
CA LYS A 83 1.70 4.67 12.91
C LYS A 83 2.33 3.84 14.03
N LYS A 84 3.11 4.44 14.93
CA LYS A 84 3.99 3.68 15.86
C LYS A 84 3.28 3.06 17.09
N GLU A 85 1.96 3.24 17.25
CA GLU A 85 1.14 2.55 18.25
C GLU A 85 -0.02 1.71 17.67
N GLU A 86 0.06 1.29 16.42
CA GLU A 86 -0.84 0.25 15.92
C GLU A 86 -0.38 -1.12 16.45
N LYS A 87 -1.18 -1.74 17.34
CA LYS A 87 -1.04 -3.16 17.69
C LYS A 87 -0.81 -3.95 16.41
N GLU A 88 0.30 -4.68 16.35
CA GLU A 88 0.73 -5.39 15.15
C GLU A 88 -0.39 -6.36 14.69
N LEU A 89 -1.11 -5.98 13.63
CA LEU A 89 -2.23 -6.77 13.10
C LEU A 89 -1.66 -7.95 12.33
N THR A 90 -1.50 -9.07 13.03
CA THR A 90 -0.95 -10.29 12.44
C THR A 90 -2.05 -11.32 12.20
N ALA A 91 -1.97 -12.05 11.09
CA ALA A 91 -2.86 -13.14 10.77
C ALA A 91 -2.13 -14.24 9.99
N TYR A 92 -2.69 -15.45 9.96
CA TYR A 92 -2.16 -16.52 9.12
C TYR A 92 -2.98 -16.68 7.85
N VAL A 93 -2.32 -16.94 6.74
CA VAL A 93 -2.95 -17.30 5.47
C VAL A 93 -2.48 -18.70 5.09
N GLN A 94 -3.44 -19.57 4.80
CA GLN A 94 -3.19 -20.88 4.23
C GLN A 94 -3.28 -20.80 2.70
N VAL A 95 -2.17 -21.12 2.03
CA VAL A 95 -2.04 -21.22 0.57
C VAL A 95 -1.73 -22.67 0.23
N ASP A 96 -2.74 -23.41 -0.23
CA ASP A 96 -2.72 -24.87 -0.37
C ASP A 96 -2.28 -25.56 0.93
N LYS A 97 -1.04 -26.11 0.97
CA LYS A 97 -0.45 -26.76 2.16
C LYS A 97 0.43 -25.84 3.00
N ARG A 98 0.75 -24.63 2.51
CA ARG A 98 1.65 -23.69 3.17
C ARG A 98 0.87 -22.77 4.10
N LYS A 99 1.46 -22.42 5.24
CA LYS A 99 0.94 -21.43 6.18
C LYS A 99 1.90 -20.26 6.25
N LYS A 100 1.45 -19.06 5.90
CA LYS A 100 2.26 -17.83 5.91
C LYS A 100 1.69 -16.82 6.90
N LEU A 101 2.56 -16.17 7.66
CA LEU A 101 2.20 -15.08 8.56
C LEU A 101 2.15 -13.78 7.73
N ILE A 102 1.04 -13.06 7.81
CA ILE A 102 0.89 -11.73 7.21
C ILE A 102 0.84 -10.66 8.29
N LYS A 103 1.32 -9.47 7.94
CA LYS A 103 1.27 -8.27 8.77
C LYS A 103 0.47 -7.21 8.04
N MET A 104 -0.59 -6.73 8.66
CA MET A 104 -1.51 -5.76 8.08
C MET A 104 -1.29 -4.40 8.72
N LYS A 105 -1.38 -3.34 7.91
CA LYS A 105 -1.35 -1.95 8.42
C LYS A 105 -2.74 -1.45 8.83
N LYS A 106 -3.80 -1.99 8.23
CA LYS A 106 -5.18 -1.58 8.47
C LYS A 106 -6.10 -2.79 8.42
N LEU A 107 -7.14 -2.83 9.27
CA LEU A 107 -8.18 -3.87 9.24
C LEU A 107 -9.18 -3.65 8.10
N THR A 108 -8.71 -3.77 6.86
CA THR A 108 -9.53 -3.69 5.64
C THR A 108 -9.32 -4.92 4.77
N PHE A 109 -10.32 -5.23 3.95
CA PHE A 109 -10.27 -6.29 2.96
C PHE A 109 -9.20 -6.02 1.90
N GLU A 110 -9.05 -4.76 1.47
CA GLU A 110 -8.01 -4.36 0.52
C GLU A 110 -6.59 -4.63 1.06
N GLU A 111 -6.34 -4.30 2.34
CA GLU A 111 -5.05 -4.58 2.97
C GLU A 111 -4.78 -6.08 3.05
N LEU A 112 -5.78 -6.86 3.46
CA LEU A 112 -5.70 -8.32 3.54
C LEU A 112 -5.33 -8.90 2.17
N PHE A 113 -6.05 -8.48 1.13
CA PHE A 113 -5.83 -8.94 -0.25
C PHE A 113 -4.43 -8.58 -0.76
N ARG A 114 -3.93 -7.39 -0.42
CA ARG A 114 -2.55 -6.99 -0.74
C ARG A 114 -1.50 -7.89 -0.09
N GLN A 115 -1.66 -8.20 1.19
CA GLN A 115 -0.72 -9.08 1.90
C GLN A 115 -0.76 -10.52 1.38
N ILE A 116 -1.95 -10.98 0.97
CA ILE A 116 -2.11 -12.30 0.36
C ILE A 116 -1.39 -12.40 -0.99
N HIS A 117 -1.48 -11.38 -1.84
CA HIS A 117 -0.72 -11.37 -3.10
C HIS A 117 0.79 -11.48 -2.88
N ASN A 118 1.32 -10.85 -1.83
CA ASN A 118 2.73 -10.96 -1.46
C ASN A 118 3.12 -12.37 -0.95
N CYS A 119 2.14 -13.18 -0.55
CA CYS A 119 2.35 -14.54 -0.08
C CYS A 119 2.37 -15.59 -1.20
N LEU A 120 1.87 -15.25 -2.39
CA LEU A 120 1.82 -16.14 -3.54
C LEU A 120 3.23 -16.35 -4.11
N GLU A 121 3.53 -17.59 -4.45
CA GLU A 121 4.74 -17.96 -5.20
C GLU A 121 4.41 -18.11 -6.68
N TRP A 122 5.47 -18.24 -7.50
CA TRP A 122 5.32 -18.39 -8.94
C TRP A 122 4.41 -19.54 -9.34
N GLU A 123 4.44 -20.66 -8.60
CA GLU A 123 3.58 -21.82 -8.83
C GLU A 123 2.09 -21.50 -8.66
N ASP A 124 1.72 -20.65 -7.70
CA ASP A 124 0.34 -20.20 -7.50
C ASP A 124 -0.13 -19.34 -8.68
N ILE A 125 0.77 -18.48 -9.18
CA ILE A 125 0.49 -17.63 -10.34
C ILE A 125 0.34 -18.48 -11.61
N GLN A 126 1.19 -19.50 -11.78
CA GLN A 126 1.07 -20.48 -12.87
C GLN A 126 -0.26 -21.22 -12.81
N LYS A 127 -0.69 -21.65 -11.60
CA LYS A 127 -1.98 -22.28 -11.38
C LYS A 127 -3.14 -21.39 -11.83
N MET A 128 -3.15 -20.12 -11.40
CA MET A 128 -4.17 -19.15 -11.83
C MET A 128 -4.25 -19.02 -13.36
N ARG A 129 -3.08 -18.93 -14.02
CA ARG A 129 -2.99 -18.77 -15.47
C ARG A 129 -3.43 -20.02 -16.23
N ASN A 130 -2.95 -21.19 -15.83
CA ASN A 130 -3.10 -22.43 -16.59
C ASN A 130 -4.44 -23.11 -16.32
N GLU A 131 -4.97 -22.99 -15.10
CA GLU A 131 -6.24 -23.59 -14.71
C GLU A 131 -7.42 -22.63 -14.86
N HIS A 132 -7.18 -21.38 -15.28
CA HIS A 132 -8.20 -20.34 -15.40
C HIS A 132 -9.02 -20.19 -14.11
N VAL A 133 -8.33 -20.14 -12.97
CA VAL A 133 -8.95 -19.98 -11.64
C VAL A 133 -8.69 -18.57 -11.10
N LYS A 134 -9.66 -18.05 -10.35
CA LYS A 134 -9.48 -16.86 -9.53
C LYS A 134 -9.24 -17.24 -8.06
N LEU A 135 -8.63 -16.32 -7.34
CA LEU A 135 -8.43 -16.42 -5.90
C LEU A 135 -9.67 -15.88 -5.19
N ASP A 136 -10.31 -16.72 -4.39
CA ASP A 136 -11.33 -16.32 -3.41
C ASP A 136 -10.81 -16.61 -1.99
N LEU A 137 -11.36 -15.90 -1.00
CA LEU A 137 -10.93 -15.98 0.39
C LEU A 137 -12.04 -16.51 1.28
N ILE A 138 -11.68 -17.42 2.16
CA ILE A 138 -12.56 -17.95 3.19
C ILE A 138 -11.88 -17.92 4.56
N ASN A 139 -12.68 -17.90 5.62
CA ASN A 139 -12.16 -18.19 6.97
C ASN A 139 -12.01 -19.70 7.20
N MET A 140 -11.48 -20.06 8.37
CA MET A 140 -11.31 -21.47 8.79
C MET A 140 -12.63 -22.23 9.02
N LYS A 141 -13.78 -21.57 8.88
CA LYS A 141 -15.13 -22.17 8.92
C LYS A 141 -15.80 -22.17 7.54
N ASP A 142 -15.00 -22.01 6.48
CA ASP A 142 -15.41 -21.97 5.08
C ASP A 142 -16.44 -20.87 4.72
N ASN A 143 -16.50 -19.78 5.50
CA ASN A 143 -17.30 -18.61 5.13
C ASN A 143 -16.48 -17.67 4.24
N ILE A 144 -17.09 -17.17 3.17
CA ILE A 144 -16.49 -16.21 2.24
C ILE A 144 -16.12 -14.91 2.98
N ILE A 145 -14.95 -14.38 2.65
CA ILE A 145 -14.43 -13.09 3.11
C ILE A 145 -14.40 -12.16 1.91
N GLU A 146 -15.28 -11.16 1.90
CA GLU A 146 -15.42 -10.23 0.77
C GLU A 146 -15.52 -8.77 1.21
N SER A 147 -15.55 -8.50 2.52
CA SER A 147 -15.73 -7.16 3.08
C SER A 147 -14.84 -6.86 4.27
N ASP A 148 -14.66 -5.57 4.56
CA ASP A 148 -13.98 -5.09 5.77
C ASP A 148 -14.60 -5.65 7.05
N ASN A 149 -15.93 -5.83 7.06
CA ASN A 149 -16.64 -6.37 8.21
C ASN A 149 -16.28 -7.83 8.48
N ASP A 150 -16.06 -8.61 7.42
CA ASP A 150 -15.60 -10.00 7.52
C ASP A 150 -14.21 -10.07 8.12
N VAL A 151 -13.29 -9.23 7.63
CA VAL A 151 -11.92 -9.13 8.15
C VAL A 151 -11.94 -8.75 9.63
N LYS A 152 -12.66 -7.68 9.99
CA LYS A 152 -12.76 -7.22 11.38
C LYS A 152 -13.34 -8.31 12.29
N ARG A 153 -14.32 -9.07 11.82
CA ARG A 153 -14.91 -10.19 12.56
C ARG A 153 -13.91 -11.32 12.80
N GLU A 154 -13.06 -11.64 11.82
CA GLU A 154 -12.00 -12.63 11.99
C GLU A 154 -10.93 -12.18 13.00
N PHE A 155 -10.55 -10.89 12.98
CA PHE A 155 -9.59 -10.31 13.93
C PHE A 155 -10.11 -10.16 15.37
N LYS A 156 -11.40 -10.43 15.63
CA LYS A 156 -11.91 -10.58 17.01
C LYS A 156 -11.56 -11.93 17.64
N LYS A 157 -11.05 -12.88 16.86
CA LYS A 157 -10.60 -14.19 17.35
C LYS A 157 -9.15 -14.13 17.84
N ASN A 158 -8.78 -15.03 18.74
CA ASN A 158 -7.42 -15.08 19.30
C ASN A 158 -6.32 -15.29 18.24
N GLN A 159 -6.63 -15.98 17.14
CA GLN A 159 -5.69 -16.26 16.05
C GLN A 159 -6.39 -16.11 14.70
N PRO A 160 -6.47 -14.89 14.12
CA PRO A 160 -7.11 -14.66 12.84
C PRO A 160 -6.40 -15.47 11.74
N SER A 161 -7.18 -16.22 10.98
CA SER A 161 -6.67 -17.13 9.96
C SER A 161 -7.59 -17.15 8.76
N PHE A 162 -6.98 -17.10 7.59
CA PHE A 162 -7.65 -17.09 6.29
C PHE A 162 -7.13 -18.24 5.44
N LYS A 163 -7.94 -18.70 4.49
CA LYS A 163 -7.58 -19.74 3.55
C LYS A 163 -7.92 -19.25 2.14
N ILE A 164 -6.98 -19.46 1.24
CA ILE A 164 -7.18 -19.23 -0.18
C ILE A 164 -7.89 -20.46 -0.77
N ILE A 165 -8.92 -20.19 -1.55
CA ILE A 165 -9.53 -21.18 -2.44
C ILE A 165 -9.45 -20.69 -3.88
N TRP A 166 -9.25 -21.65 -4.77
CA TRP A 166 -9.17 -21.42 -6.21
C TRP A 166 -10.51 -21.78 -6.82
N THR A 167 -11.22 -20.79 -7.36
CA THR A 167 -12.52 -21.00 -7.99
C THR A 167 -12.39 -20.83 -9.50
N PRO A 168 -12.99 -21.72 -10.31
CA PRO A 168 -12.97 -21.58 -11.76
C PRO A 168 -13.56 -20.23 -12.18
N LEU A 169 -12.83 -19.51 -13.03
CA LEU A 169 -13.40 -18.38 -13.77
C LEU A 169 -14.37 -18.99 -14.80
N GLN A 170 -15.67 -18.92 -14.52
CA GLN A 170 -16.65 -19.28 -15.54
C GLN A 170 -16.42 -18.36 -16.76
N PRO A 171 -16.28 -18.91 -17.98
CA PRO A 171 -16.24 -18.06 -19.16
C PRO A 171 -17.57 -17.31 -19.22
N MET A 172 -17.51 -15.99 -19.12
CA MET A 172 -18.60 -15.13 -19.52
C MET A 172 -18.94 -15.54 -20.95
N ILE A 173 -20.11 -16.15 -21.16
CA ILE A 173 -20.58 -16.51 -22.49
C ILE A 173 -20.79 -15.19 -23.23
N ILE A 174 -19.73 -14.67 -23.85
CA ILE A 174 -19.82 -13.67 -24.90
C ILE A 174 -20.66 -14.38 -25.97
N GLY A 175 -21.89 -13.89 -26.13
CA GLY A 175 -22.95 -14.56 -26.87
C GLY A 175 -22.44 -15.10 -28.20
N LYS A 176 -22.47 -16.43 -28.35
CA LYS A 176 -22.29 -17.07 -29.65
C LYS A 176 -23.38 -16.51 -30.55
N THR A 177 -23.02 -15.60 -31.46
CA THR A 177 -23.90 -15.16 -32.55
C THR A 177 -24.28 -16.41 -33.32
N LYS A 178 -25.53 -16.87 -33.20
CA LYS A 178 -26.08 -17.93 -34.05
C LYS A 178 -26.33 -17.31 -35.42
N THR A 179 -25.44 -17.56 -36.38
CA THR A 179 -25.72 -17.25 -37.78
C THR A 179 -26.80 -18.18 -38.29
N ILE A 180 -28.03 -17.68 -38.40
CA ILE A 180 -29.12 -18.37 -39.10
C ILE A 180 -28.88 -18.13 -40.60
N LYS A 181 -28.48 -19.17 -41.33
CA LYS A 181 -28.48 -19.14 -42.81
C LYS A 181 -29.89 -19.49 -43.26
N ASN A 182 -30.67 -18.49 -43.66
CA ASN A 182 -31.83 -18.74 -44.51
C ASN A 182 -31.32 -18.96 -45.94
N ALA A 183 -31.67 -20.11 -46.52
CA ALA A 183 -31.44 -20.37 -47.94
C ALA A 183 -32.48 -19.58 -48.76
N LEU A 184 -32.01 -18.91 -49.81
CA LEU A 184 -32.81 -18.26 -50.87
C LEU A 184 -32.62 -19.07 -52.15
#